data_AF-A0A933EV86-F1
#
_entry.id   AF-A0A933EV86-F1
#
_cell.length_a   1.000
_cell.length_b   1.000
_cell.length_c   1.000
_cell.angle_alpha   90.00
_cell.angle_beta   90.00
_cell.angle_gamma   90.00
#
_symmetry.space_group_name_H-M   'P 1'
#
loop_
_entity.id
_entity.type
_entity.pdbx_description
1 polymer ?
#
loop_
_entity_poly.entity_id
_entity_poly.type
_entity_poly.pdbx_seq_one_letter_code
_entity_poly.pdbx_strand_id
1 'polypeptide(L)'
;MLRRVVVIAVFVSFLVQGVVYSEERPPDWSQVLELAARSGFIGKEGLPGGVVIPYDSGFVQKAAQGSKDLFIVIQNIPGHFAAQQNLARILDRLIKNHGLNLAVLEGVSGFADTSLFSSFPLVEAKRRMAEYFLREGKISAGEFCSIMTDGELKLYGAEDPLLYKENQEAFEELPARRERAMGELRKLQDALRELEAKVYSPSLRDQARKKLFQGGSAPSPERWDVFRKLALEKGVDYRQYQNLEKLARAIGLREQFRPDAVRRERDALVEELGRKLPKSDLERLVLQALLYKRRKITPAYFHFFLSGLADRMGISPLGYRNVLLYSQYAVLYEGIDFISLQGEAERFEDDLKKRLCRNEEELALLQVSHCVELFRRLLSLTLSYRDYEAYVRYWGVCDIKDVRELTEKYGEGSRVKGEGVDFGVLEAGILRARKFYDLAAKRNAVLFQNALKRMGQEGARRAALIVGNFHPEGFFPLMDKEGISYLVAAPRLGGGFSEEGRFDGGANNHSPLPSPSFFDQDSPLFDPSSRKQALQEMFAVLLVVHRIGWGQLTEEIKGEYLSRYTRRHRELSKKGKKPFVSPEELESWLGSVKLSKKQAEAYEVTLQDRIFRIVIGPKGTIRSAQVEERG
;
A
#
# COMPACT_ATOMS: atom_id res chain seq x y z
N MET A 1 2.77 6.78 61.14
CA MET A 1 4.00 6.48 60.37
C MET A 1 3.74 5.64 59.12
N LEU A 2 2.97 4.55 59.19
CA LEU A 2 2.72 3.64 58.05
C LEU A 2 2.19 4.31 56.77
N ARG A 3 1.25 5.27 56.87
CA ARG A 3 0.74 6.03 55.71
C ARG A 3 1.79 6.92 55.02
N ARG A 4 2.76 7.47 55.77
CA ARG A 4 3.85 8.27 55.17
C ARG A 4 4.88 7.39 54.46
N VAL A 5 5.14 6.19 54.99
CA VAL A 5 6.04 5.20 54.36
C VAL A 5 5.42 4.65 53.07
N VAL A 6 4.11 4.39 53.04
CA VAL A 6 3.41 3.93 51.81
C VAL A 6 3.36 5.04 50.74
N VAL A 7 3.12 6.30 51.13
CA VAL A 7 3.13 7.42 50.17
C VAL A 7 4.54 7.65 49.61
N ILE A 8 5.59 7.55 50.44
CA ILE A 8 6.99 7.65 49.98
C ILE A 8 7.35 6.44 49.10
N ALA A 9 6.92 5.23 49.43
CA ALA A 9 7.18 4.04 48.61
C ALA A 9 6.45 4.08 47.26
N VAL A 10 5.25 4.67 47.20
CA VAL A 10 4.51 4.90 45.95
C VAL A 10 5.12 6.07 45.16
N PHE A 11 5.58 7.14 45.82
CA PHE A 11 6.29 8.22 45.14
C PHE A 11 7.65 7.76 44.59
N VAL A 12 8.38 6.94 45.35
CA VAL A 12 9.64 6.33 44.92
C VAL A 12 9.40 5.27 43.85
N SER A 13 8.29 4.51 43.87
CA SER A 13 7.97 3.60 42.77
C SER A 13 7.56 4.34 41.50
N PHE A 14 6.86 5.47 41.60
CA PHE A 14 6.57 6.35 40.45
C PHE A 14 7.82 7.07 39.93
N LEU A 15 8.72 7.50 40.82
CA LEU A 15 10.01 8.07 40.42
C LEU A 15 10.91 7.01 39.80
N VAL A 16 10.96 5.79 40.34
CA VAL A 16 11.72 4.67 39.76
C VAL A 16 11.09 4.19 38.44
N GLN A 17 9.77 4.23 38.28
CA GLN A 17 9.10 3.93 37.01
C GLN A 17 9.27 5.03 35.95
N GLY A 18 9.49 6.28 36.36
CA GLY A 18 9.94 7.36 35.46
C GLY A 18 11.43 7.30 35.12
N VAL A 19 12.27 6.87 36.07
CA VAL A 19 13.74 6.82 35.97
C VAL A 19 14.25 5.60 35.19
N VAL A 20 13.50 4.50 35.12
CA VAL A 20 13.88 3.34 34.28
C VAL A 20 13.77 3.63 32.77
N TYR A 21 13.26 4.81 32.37
CA TYR A 21 13.18 5.24 30.96
C TYR A 21 13.98 6.50 30.58
N SER A 22 14.88 6.97 31.45
CA SER A 22 15.85 7.98 31.05
C SER A 22 17.24 7.55 31.49
N GLU A 23 18.04 7.04 30.55
CA GLU A 23 19.45 7.41 30.58
C GLU A 23 19.47 8.95 30.51
N GLU A 24 19.59 9.62 31.67
CA GLU A 24 19.69 11.09 31.75
C GLU A 24 21.06 11.53 31.23
N ARG A 25 21.31 11.29 29.94
CA ARG A 25 22.27 12.09 29.21
C ARG A 25 21.66 13.49 29.08
N PRO A 26 22.44 14.56 29.34
CA PRO A 26 21.95 15.92 29.11
C PRO A 26 21.45 16.06 27.66
N PRO A 27 20.41 16.86 27.40
CA PRO A 27 19.89 17.08 26.05
C PRO A 27 21.02 17.45 25.09
N ASP A 28 21.15 16.71 24.00
CA ASP A 28 22.20 16.89 23.00
C ASP A 28 21.65 16.55 21.59
N TRP A 29 21.93 17.41 20.61
CA TRP A 29 21.55 17.20 19.22
C TRP A 29 22.21 15.96 18.61
N SER A 30 23.43 15.60 19.06
CA SER A 30 24.14 14.40 18.63
C SER A 30 23.32 13.12 18.84
N GLN A 31 22.43 13.10 19.85
CA GLN A 31 21.52 11.98 20.13
C GLN A 31 20.59 11.68 18.95
N VAL A 32 20.15 12.70 18.19
CA VAL A 32 19.33 12.50 16.99
C VAL A 32 20.15 11.81 15.90
N LEU A 33 21.42 12.20 15.75
CA LEU A 33 22.34 11.64 14.76
C LEU A 33 22.70 10.18 15.09
N GLU A 34 23.03 9.90 16.35
CA GLU A 34 23.29 8.54 16.84
C GLU A 34 22.06 7.64 16.68
N LEU A 35 20.87 8.17 17.03
CA LEU A 35 19.62 7.43 16.90
C LEU A 35 19.32 7.11 15.44
N ALA A 36 19.51 8.07 14.53
CA ALA A 36 19.34 7.86 13.09
C ALA A 36 20.25 6.75 12.55
N ALA A 37 21.53 6.75 12.95
CA ALA A 37 22.49 5.75 12.53
C ALA A 37 22.14 4.33 13.02
N ARG A 38 21.52 4.21 14.20
CA ARG A 38 21.16 2.92 14.82
C ARG A 38 19.73 2.46 14.52
N SER A 39 18.81 3.36 14.22
CA SER A 39 17.40 3.04 14.00
C SER A 39 17.14 2.43 12.62
N GLY A 40 18.13 2.39 11.73
CA GLY A 40 17.92 2.05 10.33
C GLY A 40 17.12 3.13 9.60
N PHE A 41 17.12 4.37 10.10
CA PHE A 41 16.53 5.51 9.41
C PHE A 41 17.25 5.71 8.07
N ILE A 42 16.55 5.41 6.99
CA ILE A 42 17.05 5.57 5.64
C ILE A 42 16.69 6.99 5.17
N GLY A 43 17.55 7.96 5.49
CA GLY A 43 17.41 9.31 4.93
C GLY A 43 17.44 9.29 3.39
N LYS A 44 17.21 10.46 2.77
CA LYS A 44 17.19 10.59 1.29
C LYS A 44 18.40 9.96 0.56
N GLU A 45 19.56 9.95 1.21
CA GLU A 45 20.82 9.45 0.66
C GLU A 45 21.02 7.94 0.85
N GLY A 46 20.25 7.30 1.74
CA GLY A 46 20.36 5.86 2.03
C GLY A 46 19.44 4.97 1.20
N LEU A 47 18.50 5.55 0.44
CA LEU A 47 17.57 4.76 -0.37
C LEU A 47 18.30 4.18 -1.58
N PRO A 48 18.03 2.92 -1.98
CA PRO A 48 18.68 2.30 -3.12
C PRO A 48 18.57 3.17 -4.38
N GLY A 49 19.71 3.42 -5.02
CA GLY A 49 19.80 4.28 -6.22
C GLY A 49 19.45 5.75 -5.99
N GLY A 50 19.42 6.23 -4.74
CA GLY A 50 19.06 7.60 -4.37
C GLY A 50 17.59 7.95 -4.67
N VAL A 51 16.72 6.94 -4.77
CA VAL A 51 15.31 7.12 -5.12
C VAL A 51 14.57 7.92 -4.06
N VAL A 52 13.73 8.86 -4.48
CA VAL A 52 12.93 9.69 -3.57
C VAL A 52 11.44 9.49 -3.83
N ILE A 53 10.72 8.98 -2.84
CA ILE A 53 9.26 8.94 -2.84
C ILE A 53 8.74 10.24 -2.22
N PRO A 54 7.95 11.06 -2.94
CA PRO A 54 7.39 12.29 -2.38
C PRO A 54 6.47 11.99 -1.20
N TYR A 55 6.73 12.61 -0.06
CA TYR A 55 5.97 12.38 1.18
C TYR A 55 4.47 12.68 1.03
N ASP A 56 4.09 13.60 0.15
CA ASP A 56 2.69 13.91 -0.15
C ASP A 56 1.96 12.87 -1.01
N SER A 57 2.70 11.97 -1.64
CA SER A 57 2.18 10.99 -2.58
C SER A 57 2.29 9.57 -2.03
N GLY A 58 3.37 9.23 -1.33
CA GLY A 58 3.54 7.89 -0.77
C GLY A 58 4.56 7.83 0.36
N PHE A 59 4.84 6.62 0.81
CA PHE A 59 5.84 6.32 1.82
C PHE A 59 6.53 4.99 1.52
N VAL A 60 7.74 4.83 2.06
CA VAL A 60 8.54 3.61 1.94
C VAL A 60 8.17 2.67 3.07
N GLN A 61 7.94 1.40 2.75
CA GLN A 61 7.65 0.34 3.72
C GLN A 61 8.89 -0.50 4.05
N LYS A 62 9.74 -0.73 3.04
CA LYS A 62 10.99 -1.51 3.15
C LYS A 62 11.95 -1.12 2.04
N ALA A 63 13.24 -1.21 2.31
CA ALA A 63 14.27 -1.10 1.30
C ALA A 63 15.41 -2.06 1.61
N ALA A 64 16.07 -2.56 0.56
CA ALA A 64 17.29 -3.36 0.68
C ALA A 64 18.26 -3.03 -0.47
N GLN A 65 19.54 -3.06 -0.15
CA GLN A 65 20.62 -2.81 -1.10
C GLN A 65 21.23 -4.14 -1.53
N GLY A 66 21.29 -4.37 -2.84
CA GLY A 66 21.95 -5.50 -3.48
C GLY A 66 22.82 -5.01 -4.64
N SER A 67 22.58 -5.56 -5.84
CA SER A 67 23.27 -5.21 -7.08
C SER A 67 22.93 -3.79 -7.57
N LYS A 68 23.51 -3.41 -8.72
CA LYS A 68 23.22 -2.12 -9.38
C LYS A 68 21.81 -2.05 -9.99
N ASP A 69 21.17 -3.20 -10.17
CA ASP A 69 19.81 -3.28 -10.69
C ASP A 69 18.82 -3.03 -9.55
N LEU A 70 17.77 -2.25 -9.83
CA LEU A 70 16.83 -1.77 -8.82
C LEU A 70 15.37 -2.01 -9.24
N PHE A 71 14.62 -2.74 -8.40
CA PHE A 71 13.17 -2.77 -8.44
C PHE A 71 12.55 -1.77 -7.46
N ILE A 72 11.64 -0.95 -7.98
CA ILE A 72 10.79 -0.08 -7.16
C ILE A 72 9.40 -0.74 -7.15
N VAL A 73 9.13 -1.54 -6.13
CA VAL A 73 7.85 -2.21 -5.94
C VAL A 73 6.86 -1.19 -5.39
N ILE A 74 5.78 -0.90 -6.12
CA ILE A 74 4.77 0.08 -5.70
C ILE A 74 3.43 -0.62 -5.56
N GLN A 75 2.82 -0.50 -4.38
CA GLN A 75 1.51 -1.09 -4.10
C GLN A 75 0.41 -0.50 -5.01
N ASN A 76 -0.26 -1.37 -5.75
CA ASN A 76 -1.42 -1.07 -6.55
C ASN A 76 -2.68 -1.30 -5.73
N ILE A 77 -3.56 -0.30 -5.67
CA ILE A 77 -4.84 -0.39 -4.99
C ILE A 77 -5.92 -0.12 -6.04
N PRO A 78 -6.43 -1.18 -6.71
CA PRO A 78 -7.39 -1.04 -7.79
C PRO A 78 -8.67 -0.34 -7.33
N GLY A 79 -9.26 0.49 -8.19
CA GLY A 79 -10.51 1.19 -7.90
C GLY A 79 -10.43 2.30 -6.84
N HIS A 80 -9.26 2.55 -6.25
CA HIS A 80 -9.08 3.65 -5.29
C HIS A 80 -8.47 4.89 -5.97
N PHE A 81 -9.31 5.83 -6.40
CA PHE A 81 -8.88 6.99 -7.19
C PHE A 81 -7.73 7.80 -6.56
N ALA A 82 -7.82 8.16 -5.27
CA ALA A 82 -6.76 8.95 -4.62
C ALA A 82 -5.41 8.19 -4.55
N ALA A 83 -5.44 6.88 -4.27
CA ALA A 83 -4.26 6.02 -4.30
C ALA A 83 -3.65 5.95 -5.71
N GLN A 84 -4.48 5.77 -6.75
CA GLN A 84 -4.04 5.78 -8.15
C GLN A 84 -3.43 7.14 -8.56
N GLN A 85 -4.05 8.26 -8.19
CA GLN A 85 -3.47 9.59 -8.44
C GLN A 85 -2.11 9.78 -7.75
N ASN A 86 -1.97 9.25 -6.56
CA ASN A 86 -0.73 9.29 -5.80
C ASN A 86 0.34 8.37 -6.40
N LEU A 87 -0.04 7.17 -6.86
CA LEU A 87 0.84 6.27 -7.60
C LEU A 87 1.34 6.91 -8.90
N ALA A 88 0.45 7.57 -9.66
CA ALA A 88 0.83 8.32 -10.86
C ALA A 88 1.81 9.47 -10.55
N ARG A 89 1.63 10.16 -9.42
CA ARG A 89 2.57 11.19 -8.95
C ARG A 89 3.93 10.61 -8.56
N ILE A 90 3.96 9.42 -7.96
CA ILE A 90 5.21 8.70 -7.66
C ILE A 90 5.92 8.37 -8.98
N LEU A 91 5.23 7.72 -9.93
CA LEU A 91 5.78 7.36 -11.23
C LEU A 91 6.30 8.58 -12.01
N ASP A 92 5.53 9.67 -12.10
CA ASP A 92 5.96 10.92 -12.74
C ASP A 92 7.29 11.44 -12.19
N ARG A 93 7.48 11.33 -10.87
CA ARG A 93 8.74 11.74 -10.22
C ARG A 93 9.88 10.78 -10.49
N LEU A 94 9.61 9.48 -10.49
CA LEU A 94 10.61 8.46 -10.83
C LEU A 94 11.08 8.61 -12.29
N ILE A 95 10.17 8.94 -13.21
CA ILE A 95 10.48 9.18 -14.62
C ILE A 95 11.38 10.42 -14.73
N LYS A 96 10.94 11.57 -14.20
CA LYS A 96 11.63 12.86 -14.36
C LYS A 96 12.97 12.94 -13.61
N ASN A 97 13.06 12.34 -12.43
CA ASN A 97 14.21 12.55 -11.54
C ASN A 97 15.13 11.33 -11.42
N HIS A 98 14.63 10.13 -11.74
CA HIS A 98 15.37 8.89 -11.54
C HIS A 98 15.53 8.06 -12.82
N GLY A 99 15.12 8.60 -13.97
CA GLY A 99 15.30 7.96 -15.28
C GLY A 99 14.51 6.65 -15.42
N LEU A 100 13.39 6.53 -14.71
CA LEU A 100 12.51 5.37 -14.84
C LEU A 100 11.86 5.37 -16.23
N ASN A 101 12.08 4.32 -17.01
CA ASN A 101 11.51 4.15 -18.35
C ASN A 101 10.79 2.81 -18.56
N LEU A 102 10.72 1.96 -17.51
CA LEU A 102 10.06 0.67 -17.52
C LEU A 102 9.18 0.53 -16.28
N ALA A 103 7.90 0.26 -16.49
CA ALA A 103 6.99 -0.23 -15.46
C ALA A 103 6.41 -1.58 -15.88
N VAL A 104 6.41 -2.51 -14.92
CA VAL A 104 5.87 -3.85 -15.06
C VAL A 104 4.63 -3.97 -14.18
N LEU A 105 3.53 -4.49 -14.75
CA LEU A 105 2.19 -4.44 -14.17
C LEU A 105 1.65 -5.85 -13.89
N GLU A 106 1.01 -6.02 -12.73
CA GLU A 106 0.09 -7.13 -12.47
C GLU A 106 -1.21 -6.97 -13.30
N GLY A 107 -1.83 -8.08 -13.72
CA GLY A 107 -3.08 -8.07 -14.51
C GLY A 107 -2.88 -7.76 -16.01
N VAL A 108 -1.64 -7.49 -16.41
CA VAL A 108 -1.20 -7.38 -17.80
C VAL A 108 -0.21 -8.50 -18.06
N SER A 109 -0.30 -9.13 -19.23
CA SER A 109 0.54 -10.23 -19.69
C SER A 109 1.57 -9.80 -20.73
N GLY A 110 1.21 -8.84 -21.58
CA GLY A 110 1.98 -8.43 -22.76
C GLY A 110 2.49 -7.00 -22.74
N PHE A 111 2.69 -6.45 -23.92
CA PHE A 111 2.94 -5.01 -24.07
C PHE A 111 1.62 -4.23 -23.96
N ALA A 112 1.54 -3.29 -23.01
CA ALA A 112 0.37 -2.42 -22.87
C ALA A 112 0.59 -1.15 -23.71
N ASP A 113 -0.10 -1.08 -24.86
CA ASP A 113 0.13 -0.05 -25.86
C ASP A 113 -0.81 1.14 -25.74
N THR A 114 -0.29 2.21 -25.16
CA THR A 114 -1.00 3.49 -25.01
C THR A 114 -0.78 4.45 -26.18
N SER A 115 -0.06 4.03 -27.24
CA SER A 115 0.41 4.92 -28.30
C SER A 115 -0.71 5.64 -29.06
N LEU A 116 -1.88 5.01 -29.16
CA LEU A 116 -3.08 5.63 -29.73
C LEU A 116 -3.35 6.96 -29.02
N PHE A 117 -3.44 6.96 -27.70
CA PHE A 117 -3.78 8.19 -26.96
C PHE A 117 -2.56 9.05 -26.63
N SER A 118 -1.38 8.45 -26.42
CA SER A 118 -0.17 9.21 -26.12
C SER A 118 0.29 10.07 -27.30
N SER A 119 -0.05 9.68 -28.54
CA SER A 119 0.28 10.42 -29.76
C SER A 119 -0.60 11.66 -30.00
N PHE A 120 -1.68 11.86 -29.23
CA PHE A 120 -2.55 13.02 -29.41
C PHE A 120 -1.79 14.33 -29.06
N PRO A 121 -1.83 15.37 -29.93
CA PRO A 121 -0.91 16.51 -29.83
C PRO A 121 -1.21 17.46 -28.65
N LEU A 122 -2.44 17.47 -28.12
CA LEU A 122 -2.83 18.38 -27.03
C LEU A 122 -2.76 17.70 -25.66
N VAL A 123 -1.71 18.03 -24.90
CA VAL A 123 -1.41 17.46 -23.57
C VAL A 123 -2.57 17.61 -22.59
N GLU A 124 -3.24 18.76 -22.56
CA GLU A 124 -4.32 18.99 -21.59
C GLU A 124 -5.59 18.22 -21.94
N ALA A 125 -5.85 17.96 -23.23
CA ALA A 125 -6.93 17.08 -23.65
C ALA A 125 -6.64 15.62 -23.24
N LYS A 126 -5.39 15.15 -23.44
CA LYS A 126 -4.94 13.84 -22.95
C LYS A 126 -5.12 13.71 -21.45
N ARG A 127 -4.69 14.70 -20.68
CA ARG A 127 -4.80 14.74 -19.22
C ARG A 127 -6.24 14.58 -18.76
N ARG A 128 -7.15 15.43 -19.24
CA ARG A 128 -8.56 15.42 -18.80
C ARG A 128 -9.28 14.11 -19.17
N MET A 129 -8.96 13.53 -20.33
CA MET A 129 -9.47 12.22 -20.73
C MET A 129 -8.90 11.12 -19.83
N ALA A 130 -7.57 11.06 -19.64
CA ALA A 130 -6.93 10.03 -18.83
C ALA A 130 -7.34 10.13 -17.34
N GLU A 131 -7.51 11.33 -16.79
CA GLU A 131 -8.02 11.54 -15.43
C GLU A 131 -9.45 11.01 -15.25
N TYR A 132 -10.30 11.15 -16.28
CA TYR A 132 -11.64 10.55 -16.27
C TYR A 132 -11.54 9.02 -16.18
N PHE A 133 -10.80 8.36 -17.08
CA PHE A 133 -10.69 6.89 -17.07
C PHE A 133 -9.95 6.34 -15.83
N LEU A 134 -9.01 7.10 -15.27
CA LEU A 134 -8.34 6.76 -14.01
C LEU A 134 -9.32 6.76 -12.83
N ARG A 135 -10.24 7.74 -12.81
CA ARG A 135 -11.29 7.86 -11.79
C ARG A 135 -12.35 6.77 -11.94
N GLU A 136 -12.71 6.41 -13.16
CA GLU A 136 -13.62 5.28 -13.43
C GLU A 136 -12.96 3.91 -13.17
N GLY A 137 -11.67 3.86 -12.84
CA GLY A 137 -10.93 2.62 -12.61
C GLY A 137 -10.73 1.78 -13.88
N LYS A 138 -10.92 2.38 -15.06
CA LYS A 138 -10.77 1.73 -16.38
C LYS A 138 -9.32 1.71 -16.86
N ILE A 139 -8.48 2.64 -16.38
CA ILE A 139 -7.04 2.62 -16.60
C ILE A 139 -6.31 2.71 -15.26
N SER A 140 -5.15 2.08 -15.18
CA SER A 140 -4.20 2.14 -14.08
C SER A 140 -3.39 3.44 -14.13
N ALA A 141 -2.75 3.77 -13.00
CA ALA A 141 -1.79 4.86 -12.94
C ALA A 141 -0.56 4.66 -13.84
N GLY A 142 -0.16 3.40 -14.13
CA GLY A 142 0.89 3.10 -15.10
C GLY A 142 0.50 3.55 -16.51
N GLU A 143 -0.70 3.19 -16.95
CA GLU A 143 -1.26 3.59 -18.26
C GLU A 143 -1.47 5.09 -18.35
N PHE A 144 -1.99 5.71 -17.29
CA PHE A 144 -2.07 7.17 -17.18
C PHE A 144 -0.69 7.82 -17.41
N CYS A 145 0.35 7.37 -16.73
CA CYS A 145 1.69 7.91 -16.88
C CYS A 145 2.26 7.68 -18.28
N SER A 146 2.02 6.51 -18.89
CA SER A 146 2.48 6.22 -20.25
C SER A 146 1.80 7.12 -21.29
N ILE A 147 0.50 7.40 -21.15
CA ILE A 147 -0.23 8.37 -21.99
C ILE A 147 0.36 9.78 -21.85
N MET A 148 0.68 10.18 -20.62
CA MET A 148 1.17 11.53 -20.32
C MET A 148 2.66 11.77 -20.63
N THR A 149 3.42 10.70 -20.87
CA THR A 149 4.86 10.75 -21.20
C THR A 149 5.13 10.40 -22.67
N ASP A 150 4.12 10.54 -23.54
CA ASP A 150 4.22 10.24 -24.97
C ASP A 150 4.74 8.81 -25.25
N GLY A 151 4.47 7.88 -24.33
CA GLY A 151 4.92 6.49 -24.38
C GLY A 151 6.42 6.28 -24.07
N GLU A 152 7.11 7.25 -23.49
CA GLU A 152 8.49 7.06 -22.99
C GLU A 152 8.55 6.03 -21.86
N LEU A 153 7.55 6.01 -20.98
CA LEU A 153 7.36 4.92 -20.02
C LEU A 153 6.81 3.69 -20.75
N LYS A 154 7.67 2.68 -20.92
CA LYS A 154 7.29 1.38 -21.46
C LYS A 154 6.49 0.60 -20.40
N LEU A 155 5.34 0.07 -20.80
CA LEU A 155 4.48 -0.73 -19.94
C LEU A 155 4.47 -2.18 -20.41
N TYR A 156 4.76 -3.07 -19.48
CA TYR A 156 4.75 -4.49 -19.74
C TYR A 156 4.03 -5.24 -18.65
N GLY A 157 3.41 -6.33 -19.04
CA GLY A 157 2.84 -7.29 -18.14
C GLY A 157 3.85 -8.22 -17.50
N ALA A 158 3.57 -8.59 -16.25
CA ALA A 158 4.22 -9.70 -15.56
C ALA A 158 3.31 -10.94 -15.45
N GLU A 159 2.04 -10.82 -15.82
CA GLU A 159 1.02 -11.84 -15.56
C GLU A 159 1.13 -13.05 -16.47
N ASP A 160 0.82 -14.22 -15.92
CA ASP A 160 0.47 -15.40 -16.71
C ASP A 160 -1.06 -15.47 -16.89
N PRO A 161 -1.58 -15.40 -18.13
CA PRO A 161 -3.03 -15.33 -18.36
C PRO A 161 -3.81 -16.53 -17.82
N LEU A 162 -3.23 -17.73 -17.80
CA LEU A 162 -3.91 -18.94 -17.33
C LEU A 162 -4.02 -18.92 -15.81
N LEU A 163 -2.91 -18.65 -15.11
CA LEU A 163 -2.92 -18.51 -13.66
C LEU A 163 -3.82 -17.36 -13.18
N TYR A 164 -3.82 -16.23 -13.89
CA TYR A 164 -4.73 -15.12 -13.60
C TYR A 164 -6.18 -15.55 -13.74
N LYS A 165 -6.53 -16.21 -14.85
CA LYS A 165 -7.90 -16.68 -15.10
C LYS A 165 -8.36 -17.68 -14.03
N GLU A 166 -7.54 -18.66 -13.69
CA GLU A 166 -7.84 -19.60 -12.60
C GLU A 166 -8.04 -18.89 -11.26
N ASN A 167 -7.23 -17.86 -10.97
CA ASN A 167 -7.34 -17.07 -9.75
C ASN A 167 -8.61 -16.20 -9.76
N GLN A 168 -8.99 -15.65 -10.90
CA GLN A 168 -10.22 -14.88 -11.09
C GLN A 168 -11.45 -15.77 -10.92
N GLU A 169 -11.48 -16.96 -11.52
CA GLU A 169 -12.55 -17.93 -11.32
C GLU A 169 -12.65 -18.33 -9.84
N ALA A 170 -11.50 -18.53 -9.15
CA ALA A 170 -11.45 -18.76 -7.71
C ALA A 170 -12.16 -17.66 -6.91
N PHE A 171 -11.93 -16.40 -7.30
CA PHE A 171 -12.56 -15.21 -6.71
C PHE A 171 -14.05 -15.11 -7.02
N GLU A 172 -14.47 -15.30 -8.27
CA GLU A 172 -15.86 -15.11 -8.72
C GLU A 172 -16.83 -16.15 -8.14
N GLU A 173 -16.38 -17.38 -7.91
CA GLU A 173 -17.20 -18.42 -7.26
C GLU A 173 -17.29 -18.28 -5.73
N LEU A 174 -16.40 -17.48 -5.11
CA LEU A 174 -16.32 -17.38 -3.65
C LEU A 174 -17.55 -16.70 -3.02
N PRO A 175 -18.10 -15.57 -3.53
CA PRO A 175 -19.22 -14.87 -2.90
C PRO A 175 -20.41 -15.76 -2.53
N ALA A 176 -20.84 -16.64 -3.45
CA ALA A 176 -21.99 -17.53 -3.24
C ALA A 176 -21.78 -18.52 -2.07
N ARG A 177 -20.55 -18.95 -1.84
CA ARG A 177 -20.17 -19.87 -0.74
C ARG A 177 -19.83 -19.11 0.54
N ARG A 178 -19.20 -17.95 0.39
CA ARG A 178 -18.70 -17.11 1.49
C ARG A 178 -19.81 -16.71 2.44
N GLU A 179 -20.98 -16.29 1.94
CA GLU A 179 -22.06 -15.83 2.81
C GLU A 179 -22.54 -16.95 3.75
N ARG A 180 -22.74 -18.15 3.21
CA ARG A 180 -23.14 -19.33 4.00
C ARG A 180 -22.04 -19.75 4.97
N ALA A 181 -20.79 -19.86 4.49
CA ALA A 181 -19.65 -20.22 5.34
C ALA A 181 -19.41 -19.19 6.46
N MET A 182 -19.60 -17.90 6.20
CA MET A 182 -19.53 -16.85 7.22
C MET A 182 -20.69 -16.96 8.23
N GLY A 183 -21.87 -17.43 7.80
CA GLY A 183 -22.98 -17.79 8.70
C GLY A 183 -22.59 -18.88 9.69
N GLU A 184 -22.03 -19.98 9.18
CA GLU A 184 -21.58 -21.10 10.01
C GLU A 184 -20.38 -20.73 10.90
N LEU A 185 -19.45 -19.93 10.38
CA LEU A 185 -18.32 -19.41 11.17
C LEU A 185 -18.79 -18.54 12.35
N ARG A 186 -19.86 -17.75 12.18
CA ARG A 186 -20.43 -16.96 13.28
C ARG A 186 -20.98 -17.84 14.39
N LYS A 187 -21.70 -18.91 14.06
CA LYS A 187 -22.18 -19.89 15.05
C LYS A 187 -21.02 -20.55 15.80
N LEU A 188 -19.95 -20.92 15.10
CA LEU A 188 -18.74 -21.46 15.71
C LEU A 188 -18.07 -20.43 16.64
N GLN A 189 -18.01 -19.16 16.24
CA GLN A 189 -17.52 -18.08 17.11
C GLN A 189 -18.39 -17.89 18.36
N ASP A 190 -19.71 -18.04 18.27
CA ASP A 190 -20.61 -17.99 19.43
C ASP A 190 -20.34 -19.14 20.41
N ALA A 191 -20.24 -20.38 19.90
CA ALA A 191 -19.90 -21.54 20.71
C ALA A 191 -18.54 -21.39 21.40
N LEU A 192 -17.54 -20.88 20.68
CA LEU A 192 -16.22 -20.60 21.25
C LEU A 192 -16.30 -19.54 22.34
N ARG A 193 -17.05 -18.45 22.16
CA ARG A 193 -17.21 -17.42 23.20
C ARG A 193 -17.78 -18.00 24.50
N GLU A 194 -18.71 -18.94 24.42
CA GLU A 194 -19.26 -19.62 25.60
C GLU A 194 -18.21 -20.51 26.29
N LEU A 195 -17.41 -21.25 25.51
CA LEU A 195 -16.30 -22.05 26.01
C LEU A 195 -15.23 -21.18 26.68
N GLU A 196 -14.83 -20.09 26.03
CA GLU A 196 -13.85 -19.14 26.56
C GLU A 196 -14.32 -18.53 27.89
N ALA A 197 -15.63 -18.27 28.03
CA ALA A 197 -16.20 -17.76 29.27
C ALA A 197 -16.13 -18.76 30.43
N LYS A 198 -16.12 -20.07 30.16
CA LYS A 198 -16.06 -21.14 31.17
C LYS A 198 -14.64 -21.59 31.47
N VAL A 199 -13.80 -21.73 30.44
CA VAL A 199 -12.47 -22.33 30.52
C VAL A 199 -11.39 -21.32 30.90
N TYR A 200 -11.38 -20.13 30.28
CA TYR A 200 -10.30 -19.18 30.49
C TYR A 200 -10.24 -18.64 31.91
N SER A 201 -9.02 -18.47 32.41
CA SER A 201 -8.74 -17.66 33.60
C SER A 201 -9.30 -16.24 33.46
N PRO A 202 -9.58 -15.54 34.57
CA PRO A 202 -10.04 -14.14 34.52
C PRO A 202 -9.10 -13.24 33.71
N SER A 203 -7.78 -13.45 33.84
CA SER A 203 -6.76 -12.70 33.10
C SER A 203 -6.83 -13.00 31.59
N LEU A 204 -6.82 -14.27 31.20
CA LEU A 204 -6.89 -14.66 29.79
C LEU A 204 -8.21 -14.25 29.13
N ARG A 205 -9.33 -14.34 29.86
CA ARG A 205 -10.65 -13.91 29.41
C ARG A 205 -10.73 -12.40 29.16
N ASP A 206 -10.13 -11.59 30.02
CA ASP A 206 -10.03 -10.14 29.84
C ASP A 206 -9.24 -9.80 28.56
N GLN A 207 -8.11 -10.47 28.33
CA GLN A 207 -7.31 -10.26 27.12
C GLN A 207 -8.01 -10.74 25.84
N ALA A 208 -8.71 -11.87 25.88
CA ALA A 208 -9.51 -12.38 24.77
C ALA A 208 -10.65 -11.41 24.41
N ARG A 209 -11.37 -10.87 25.40
CA ARG A 209 -12.42 -9.85 25.21
C ARG A 209 -11.88 -8.57 24.58
N LYS A 210 -10.67 -8.16 24.98
CA LYS A 210 -9.95 -7.02 24.40
C LYS A 210 -9.39 -7.31 23.00
N LYS A 211 -9.62 -8.52 22.46
CA LYS A 211 -9.13 -8.95 21.15
C LYS A 211 -7.62 -8.85 21.02
N LEU A 212 -6.90 -8.99 22.15
CA LEU A 212 -5.48 -8.70 22.22
C LEU A 212 -4.66 -9.62 21.30
N PHE A 213 -5.11 -10.85 21.06
CA PHE A 213 -4.39 -11.90 20.31
C PHE A 213 -4.98 -12.19 18.91
N GLN A 214 -5.74 -11.28 18.32
CA GLN A 214 -6.40 -11.52 17.02
C GLN A 214 -5.46 -11.46 15.81
N GLY A 215 -4.17 -11.19 16.00
CA GLY A 215 -3.14 -11.21 14.96
C GLY A 215 -3.36 -10.21 13.80
N GLY A 216 -2.47 -10.24 12.81
CA GLY A 216 -2.73 -9.66 11.48
C GLY A 216 -2.57 -8.14 11.32
N SER A 217 -2.08 -7.41 12.33
CA SER A 217 -1.73 -5.99 12.23
C SER A 217 -0.76 -5.57 13.33
N ALA A 218 0.12 -4.62 13.03
CA ALA A 218 1.00 -4.00 14.03
C ALA A 218 0.18 -3.40 15.20
N PRO A 219 0.72 -3.37 16.43
CA PRO A 219 -0.02 -2.85 17.58
C PRO A 219 -0.32 -1.36 17.42
N SER A 220 -1.58 -0.96 17.58
CA SER A 220 -1.91 0.45 17.82
C SER A 220 -1.30 0.93 19.15
N PRO A 221 -1.12 2.23 19.39
CA PRO A 221 -0.62 2.73 20.68
C PRO A 221 -1.44 2.22 21.87
N GLU A 222 -2.75 2.14 21.74
CA GLU A 222 -3.66 1.64 22.77
C GLU A 222 -3.44 0.14 23.03
N ARG A 223 -3.24 -0.64 21.96
CA ARG A 223 -2.93 -2.08 22.06
C ARG A 223 -1.55 -2.30 22.65
N TRP A 224 -0.57 -1.45 22.31
CA TRP A 224 0.78 -1.51 22.83
C TRP A 224 0.84 -1.33 24.35
N ASP A 225 0.06 -0.40 24.91
CA ASP A 225 0.04 -0.20 26.36
C ASP A 225 -0.45 -1.42 27.13
N VAL A 226 -1.45 -2.12 26.59
CA VAL A 226 -1.93 -3.38 27.17
C VAL A 226 -0.85 -4.45 27.09
N PHE A 227 -0.22 -4.61 25.92
CA PHE A 227 0.86 -5.55 25.70
C PHE A 227 2.06 -5.32 26.61
N ARG A 228 2.51 -4.07 26.75
CA ARG A 228 3.66 -3.70 27.59
C ARG A 228 3.42 -4.04 29.05
N LYS A 229 2.22 -3.72 29.58
CA LYS A 229 1.84 -4.06 30.97
C LYS A 229 1.83 -5.57 31.18
N LEU A 230 1.22 -6.31 30.26
CA LEU A 230 1.12 -7.76 30.34
C LEU A 230 2.49 -8.44 30.24
N ALA A 231 3.36 -7.94 29.37
CA ALA A 231 4.73 -8.41 29.22
C ALA A 231 5.55 -8.23 30.49
N LEU A 232 5.40 -7.08 31.15
CA LEU A 232 6.02 -6.82 32.45
C LEU A 232 5.49 -7.79 33.53
N GLU A 233 4.17 -7.97 33.61
CA GLU A 233 3.54 -8.91 34.56
C GLU A 233 3.97 -10.36 34.34
N LYS A 234 4.22 -10.76 33.09
CA LYS A 234 4.57 -12.13 32.70
C LYS A 234 6.07 -12.38 32.49
N GLY A 235 6.90 -11.37 32.65
CA GLY A 235 8.36 -11.46 32.47
C GLY A 235 8.77 -11.77 31.02
N VAL A 236 8.02 -11.28 30.03
CA VAL A 236 8.37 -11.39 28.61
C VAL A 236 9.07 -10.09 28.19
N ASP A 237 10.32 -10.19 27.75
CA ASP A 237 11.07 -9.01 27.30
C ASP A 237 10.80 -8.74 25.82
N TYR A 238 10.15 -7.60 25.52
CA TYR A 238 9.91 -7.19 24.13
C TYR A 238 11.14 -6.56 23.48
N ARG A 239 12.20 -6.22 24.22
CA ARG A 239 13.40 -5.57 23.69
C ARG A 239 14.22 -6.50 22.78
N GLN A 240 13.99 -7.80 22.85
CA GLN A 240 14.59 -8.76 21.91
C GLN A 240 14.04 -8.62 20.48
N TYR A 241 12.93 -7.89 20.29
CA TYR A 241 12.35 -7.62 18.97
C TYR A 241 12.65 -6.18 18.58
N GLN A 242 13.55 -6.01 17.61
CA GLN A 242 14.16 -4.73 17.26
C GLN A 242 13.15 -3.63 16.89
N ASN A 243 12.22 -3.91 15.99
CA ASN A 243 11.22 -2.93 15.54
C ASN A 243 10.14 -2.69 16.60
N LEU A 244 9.81 -3.69 17.41
CA LEU A 244 8.89 -3.53 18.54
C LEU A 244 9.49 -2.63 19.62
N GLU A 245 10.79 -2.76 19.90
CA GLU A 245 11.52 -1.85 20.80
C GLU A 245 11.52 -0.41 20.26
N LYS A 246 11.79 -0.22 18.96
CA LYS A 246 11.70 1.10 18.31
C LYS A 246 10.30 1.70 18.45
N LEU A 247 9.26 0.93 18.19
CA LEU A 247 7.87 1.38 18.34
C LEU A 247 7.58 1.79 19.79
N ALA A 248 7.98 0.97 20.77
CA ALA A 248 7.80 1.25 22.19
C ALA A 248 8.45 2.57 22.61
N ARG A 249 9.70 2.78 22.19
CA ARG A 249 10.47 4.00 22.47
C ARG A 249 9.86 5.22 21.75
N ALA A 250 9.39 5.06 20.51
CA ALA A 250 8.71 6.12 19.77
C ALA A 250 7.40 6.55 20.47
N ILE A 251 6.60 5.59 20.96
CA ILE A 251 5.40 5.88 21.76
C ILE A 251 5.78 6.65 23.04
N GLY A 252 6.83 6.21 23.76
CA GLY A 252 7.31 6.91 24.95
C GLY A 252 7.80 8.34 24.69
N LEU A 253 8.47 8.60 23.57
CA LEU A 253 8.89 9.95 23.18
C LEU A 253 7.69 10.84 22.79
N ARG A 254 6.69 10.26 22.13
CA ARG A 254 5.49 10.98 21.69
C ARG A 254 4.77 11.65 22.84
N GLU A 255 4.74 11.05 24.02
CA GLU A 255 4.07 11.59 25.20
C GLU A 255 4.79 12.81 25.82
N GLN A 256 6.07 13.03 25.48
CA GLN A 256 6.94 14.00 26.14
C GLN A 256 6.98 15.38 25.47
N PHE A 257 6.37 15.55 24.29
CA PHE A 257 6.33 16.84 23.59
C PHE A 257 4.92 17.28 23.22
N ARG A 258 4.75 18.58 22.97
CA ARG A 258 3.49 19.20 22.51
C ARG A 258 3.63 19.68 21.07
N PRO A 259 2.74 19.29 20.13
CA PRO A 259 2.86 19.69 18.72
C PRO A 259 2.99 21.20 18.49
N ASP A 260 2.20 22.02 19.19
CA ASP A 260 2.28 23.48 19.05
C ASP A 260 3.59 24.06 19.59
N ALA A 261 4.19 23.42 20.61
CA ALA A 261 5.51 23.80 21.11
C ALA A 261 6.60 23.42 20.11
N VAL A 262 6.54 22.21 19.52
CA VAL A 262 7.46 21.79 18.44
C VAL A 262 7.44 22.80 17.30
N ARG A 263 6.26 23.26 16.87
CA ARG A 263 6.13 24.24 15.78
C ARG A 263 6.82 25.56 16.13
N ARG A 264 6.52 26.13 17.29
CA ARG A 264 7.11 27.41 17.74
C ARG A 264 8.62 27.31 17.92
N GLU A 265 9.08 26.27 18.60
CA GLU A 265 10.51 26.02 18.81
C GLU A 265 11.26 25.79 17.49
N ARG A 266 10.66 25.06 16.54
CA ARG A 266 11.26 24.82 15.22
C ARG A 266 11.40 26.13 14.45
N ASP A 267 10.39 26.97 14.45
CA ASP A 267 10.43 28.24 13.75
C ASP A 267 11.50 29.16 14.38
N ALA A 268 11.62 29.18 15.71
CA ALA A 268 12.68 29.87 16.42
C ALA A 268 14.08 29.29 16.14
N LEU A 269 14.21 27.96 16.01
CA LEU A 269 15.47 27.29 15.68
C LEU A 269 15.92 27.64 14.25
N VAL A 270 14.98 27.64 13.29
CA VAL A 270 15.24 28.03 11.91
C VAL A 270 15.68 29.48 11.82
N GLU A 271 15.08 30.37 12.62
CA GLU A 271 15.49 31.78 12.68
C GLU A 271 16.89 31.95 13.29
N GLU A 272 17.21 31.26 14.39
CA GLU A 272 18.55 31.32 14.99
C GLU A 272 19.61 30.77 14.04
N LEU A 273 19.36 29.61 13.42
CA LEU A 273 20.21 29.06 12.37
C LEU A 273 20.38 30.04 11.21
N GLY A 274 19.29 30.69 10.79
CA GLY A 274 19.32 31.68 9.70
C GLY A 274 20.28 32.85 9.95
N ARG A 275 20.48 33.24 11.21
CA ARG A 275 21.42 34.32 11.61
C ARG A 275 22.86 33.85 11.74
N LYS A 276 23.10 32.57 12.02
CA LYS A 276 24.43 32.01 12.31
C LYS A 276 25.08 31.27 11.14
N LEU A 277 24.29 30.74 10.20
CA LEU A 277 24.79 29.88 9.14
C LEU A 277 25.58 30.64 8.07
N PRO A 278 26.64 30.03 7.51
CA PRO A 278 27.28 30.55 6.30
C PRO A 278 26.32 30.48 5.10
N LYS A 279 26.57 31.33 4.09
CA LYS A 279 25.67 31.51 2.93
C LYS A 279 25.25 30.19 2.26
N SER A 280 26.20 29.28 2.02
CA SER A 280 25.92 27.99 1.37
C SER A 280 24.98 27.08 2.19
N ASP A 281 25.17 27.03 3.52
CA ASP A 281 24.28 26.26 4.40
C ASP A 281 22.92 26.94 4.59
N LEU A 282 22.89 28.27 4.56
CA LEU A 282 21.64 29.03 4.58
C LEU A 282 20.79 28.74 3.33
N GLU A 283 21.40 28.76 2.15
CA GLU A 283 20.74 28.37 0.89
C GLU A 283 20.18 26.94 0.98
N ARG A 284 20.96 26.01 1.52
CA ARG A 284 20.52 24.62 1.77
C ARG A 284 19.35 24.56 2.74
N LEU A 285 19.40 25.31 3.85
CA LEU A 285 18.31 25.38 4.84
C LEU A 285 17.02 25.90 4.20
N VAL A 286 17.09 26.98 3.42
CA VAL A 286 15.93 27.54 2.71
C VAL A 286 15.32 26.51 1.75
N LEU A 287 16.15 25.82 0.97
CA LEU A 287 15.68 24.76 0.06
C LEU A 287 15.01 23.62 0.83
N GLN A 288 15.61 23.12 1.90
CA GLN A 288 15.00 22.05 2.70
C GLN A 288 13.69 22.50 3.37
N ALA A 289 13.65 23.72 3.92
CA ALA A 289 12.42 24.27 4.51
C ALA A 289 11.29 24.42 3.47
N LEU A 290 11.61 24.84 2.24
CA LEU A 290 10.64 24.89 1.15
C LEU A 290 10.14 23.49 0.75
N LEU A 291 11.03 22.51 0.64
CA LEU A 291 10.66 21.12 0.35
C LEU A 291 9.77 20.54 1.46
N TYR A 292 10.07 20.82 2.72
CA TYR A 292 9.27 20.39 3.86
C TYR A 292 7.89 21.05 3.86
N LYS A 293 7.81 22.38 3.69
CA LYS A 293 6.54 23.13 3.56
C LYS A 293 5.67 22.61 2.42
N ARG A 294 6.29 22.20 1.30
CA ARG A 294 5.63 21.59 0.15
C ARG A 294 5.42 20.07 0.28
N ARG A 295 5.70 19.49 1.45
CA ARG A 295 5.53 18.06 1.76
C ARG A 295 6.26 17.13 0.78
N LYS A 296 7.42 17.56 0.30
CA LYS A 296 8.28 16.80 -0.62
C LYS A 296 9.35 15.98 0.08
N ILE A 297 9.60 16.26 1.35
CA ILE A 297 10.46 15.48 2.25
C ILE A 297 9.67 15.15 3.52
N THR A 298 10.09 14.09 4.20
CA THR A 298 9.42 13.64 5.43
C THR A 298 9.73 14.59 6.60
N PRO A 299 8.86 14.65 7.63
CA PRO A 299 9.16 15.39 8.83
C PRO A 299 10.43 14.89 9.54
N ALA A 300 10.68 13.58 9.59
CA ALA A 300 11.89 13.04 10.20
C ALA A 300 13.14 13.54 9.48
N TYR A 301 13.17 13.50 8.15
CA TYR A 301 14.31 13.99 7.38
C TYR A 301 14.58 15.48 7.62
N PHE A 302 13.55 16.32 7.62
CA PHE A 302 13.73 17.76 7.87
C PHE A 302 14.27 18.03 9.28
N HIS A 303 13.75 17.35 10.29
CA HIS A 303 14.16 17.56 11.68
C HIS A 303 15.52 16.93 12.00
N PHE A 304 15.87 15.82 11.35
CA PHE A 304 17.23 15.28 11.32
C PHE A 304 18.22 16.30 10.74
N PHE A 305 17.87 16.90 9.59
CA PHE A 305 18.68 17.94 8.95
C PHE A 305 18.86 19.18 9.85
N LEU A 306 17.78 19.66 10.50
CA LEU A 306 17.87 20.76 11.45
C LEU A 306 18.75 20.42 12.65
N SER A 307 18.59 19.23 13.23
CA SER A 307 19.40 18.77 14.37
C SER A 307 20.88 18.73 14.01
N GLY A 308 21.23 18.22 12.82
CA GLY A 308 22.60 18.19 12.35
C GLY A 308 23.19 19.58 12.05
N LEU A 309 22.39 20.57 11.68
CA LEU A 309 22.85 21.95 11.56
C LEU A 309 23.04 22.60 12.94
N ALA A 310 22.11 22.39 13.87
CA ALA A 310 22.16 22.93 15.21
C ALA A 310 23.37 22.40 16.00
N ASP A 311 23.64 21.10 15.88
CA ASP A 311 24.83 20.43 16.42
C ASP A 311 26.13 21.08 15.92
N ARG A 312 26.29 21.19 14.59
CA ARG A 312 27.48 21.81 13.98
C ARG A 312 27.68 23.27 14.36
N MET A 313 26.60 24.02 14.58
CA MET A 313 26.66 25.42 14.97
C MET A 313 26.75 25.63 16.49
N GLY A 314 26.81 24.55 17.29
CA GLY A 314 26.88 24.62 18.74
C GLY A 314 25.67 25.29 19.39
N ILE A 315 24.48 25.18 18.79
CA ILE A 315 23.25 25.75 19.37
C ILE A 315 22.80 24.88 20.53
N SER A 316 22.54 25.48 21.70
CA SER A 316 22.10 24.73 22.87
C SER A 316 20.70 24.11 22.66
N PRO A 317 20.51 22.80 22.86
CA PRO A 317 19.20 22.15 22.72
C PRO A 317 18.22 22.48 23.86
N LEU A 318 18.67 23.10 24.95
CA LEU A 318 17.83 23.40 26.13
C LEU A 318 16.64 24.30 25.78
N GLY A 319 16.82 25.26 24.88
CA GLY A 319 15.75 26.14 24.38
C GLY A 319 14.80 25.47 23.36
N TYR A 320 15.13 24.26 22.92
CA TYR A 320 14.49 23.56 21.81
C TYR A 320 14.14 22.11 22.17
N ARG A 321 13.78 21.88 23.44
CA ARG A 321 13.54 20.53 23.99
C ARG A 321 12.44 19.78 23.24
N ASN A 322 11.34 20.43 22.86
CA ASN A 322 10.27 19.76 22.11
C ASN A 322 10.74 19.39 20.70
N VAL A 323 11.52 20.25 20.04
CA VAL A 323 12.13 19.92 18.73
C VAL A 323 13.09 18.76 18.84
N LEU A 324 13.95 18.71 19.87
CA LEU A 324 14.86 17.59 20.09
C LEU A 324 14.07 16.27 20.26
N LEU A 325 13.09 16.25 21.17
CA LEU A 325 12.26 15.06 21.43
C LEU A 325 11.47 14.63 20.19
N TYR A 326 10.89 15.58 19.46
CA TYR A 326 10.20 15.30 18.20
C TYR A 326 11.16 14.74 17.14
N SER A 327 12.38 15.27 17.03
CA SER A 327 13.38 14.81 16.07
C SER A 327 13.78 13.36 16.36
N GLN A 328 14.00 13.02 17.63
CA GLN A 328 14.26 11.65 18.07
C GLN A 328 13.07 10.73 17.74
N TYR A 329 11.84 11.16 18.07
CA TYR A 329 10.62 10.43 17.76
C TYR A 329 10.49 10.15 16.26
N ALA A 330 10.61 11.19 15.43
CA ALA A 330 10.36 11.11 14.00
C ALA A 330 11.38 10.20 13.30
N VAL A 331 12.67 10.34 13.63
CA VAL A 331 13.75 9.48 13.11
C VAL A 331 13.57 8.03 13.53
N LEU A 332 13.17 7.79 14.78
CA LEU A 332 12.94 6.45 15.28
C LEU A 332 11.74 5.78 14.61
N TYR A 333 10.62 6.51 14.51
CA TYR A 333 9.38 6.03 13.93
C TYR A 333 9.53 5.74 12.43
N GLU A 334 10.20 6.61 11.67
CA GLU A 334 10.45 6.41 10.24
C GLU A 334 11.51 5.31 9.98
N GLY A 335 12.35 4.99 10.97
CA GLY A 335 13.28 3.86 10.93
C GLY A 335 12.65 2.49 11.27
N ILE A 336 11.34 2.42 11.53
CA ILE A 336 10.62 1.16 11.74
C ILE A 336 10.41 0.47 10.40
N ASP A 337 10.92 -0.76 10.25
CA ASP A 337 10.50 -1.65 9.17
C ASP A 337 9.13 -2.23 9.55
N PHE A 338 8.06 -1.61 9.04
CA PHE A 338 6.68 -1.98 9.37
C PHE A 338 6.33 -3.41 8.95
N ILE A 339 6.97 -3.92 7.90
CA ILE A 339 6.76 -5.30 7.44
C ILE A 339 7.43 -6.26 8.41
N SER A 340 8.64 -5.96 8.90
CA SER A 340 9.30 -6.77 9.93
C SER A 340 8.62 -6.66 11.30
N LEU A 341 8.14 -5.46 11.68
CA LEU A 341 7.40 -5.19 12.92
C LEU A 341 6.18 -6.11 13.08
N GLN A 342 5.42 -6.35 12.01
CA GLN A 342 4.26 -7.23 12.10
C GLN A 342 4.65 -8.66 12.54
N GLY A 343 5.73 -9.21 11.98
CA GLY A 343 6.19 -10.55 12.34
C GLY A 343 6.84 -10.61 13.72
N GLU A 344 7.47 -9.53 14.14
CA GLU A 344 7.94 -9.38 15.52
C GLU A 344 6.79 -9.35 16.52
N ALA A 345 5.72 -8.61 16.22
CA ALA A 345 4.53 -8.54 17.06
C ALA A 345 3.86 -9.92 17.21
N GLU A 346 3.76 -10.70 16.13
CA GLU A 346 3.21 -12.07 16.17
C GLU A 346 4.04 -13.00 17.06
N ARG A 347 5.37 -13.00 16.91
CA ARG A 347 6.25 -13.82 17.78
C ARG A 347 6.17 -13.41 19.25
N PHE A 348 6.11 -12.10 19.49
CA PHE A 348 5.94 -11.56 20.84
C PHE A 348 4.58 -11.94 21.44
N GLU A 349 3.50 -11.89 20.65
CA GLU A 349 2.19 -12.39 21.05
C GLU A 349 2.26 -13.86 21.43
N ASP A 350 2.92 -14.70 20.65
CA ASP A 350 3.04 -16.13 20.96
C ASP A 350 3.82 -16.40 22.25
N ASP A 351 4.88 -15.65 22.53
CA ASP A 351 5.63 -15.76 23.77
C ASP A 351 4.81 -15.28 24.98
N LEU A 352 3.97 -14.26 24.81
CA LEU A 352 2.97 -13.88 25.82
C LEU A 352 1.93 -14.97 26.06
N LYS A 353 1.36 -15.55 25.00
CA LYS A 353 0.34 -16.62 25.11
C LYS A 353 0.85 -17.80 25.93
N LYS A 354 2.08 -18.25 25.67
CA LYS A 354 2.75 -19.35 26.42
C LYS A 354 2.86 -19.08 27.92
N ARG A 355 2.98 -17.81 28.34
CA ARG A 355 3.07 -17.41 29.75
C ARG A 355 1.71 -17.11 30.39
N LEU A 356 0.67 -16.91 29.59
CA LEU A 356 -0.69 -16.58 30.04
C LEU A 356 -1.55 -17.80 30.29
N CYS A 357 -1.45 -18.81 29.43
CA CYS A 357 -2.18 -20.07 29.58
C CYS A 357 -1.68 -20.84 30.81
N ARG A 358 -2.61 -21.32 31.64
CA ARG A 358 -2.31 -22.08 32.86
C ARG A 358 -2.16 -23.58 32.61
N ASN A 359 -2.78 -24.08 31.57
CA ASN A 359 -2.85 -25.50 31.22
C ASN A 359 -3.01 -25.69 29.71
N GLU A 360 -2.94 -26.93 29.27
CA GLU A 360 -3.06 -27.31 27.85
C GLU A 360 -4.44 -26.99 27.26
N GLU A 361 -5.50 -27.04 28.08
CA GLU A 361 -6.87 -26.74 27.65
C GLU A 361 -7.05 -25.26 27.30
N GLU A 362 -6.55 -24.33 28.12
CA GLU A 362 -6.57 -22.89 27.80
C GLU A 362 -5.74 -22.59 26.54
N LEU A 363 -4.62 -23.28 26.36
CA LEU A 363 -3.78 -23.11 25.18
C LEU A 363 -4.46 -23.64 23.91
N ALA A 364 -5.08 -24.82 23.98
CA ALA A 364 -5.81 -25.42 22.87
C ALA A 364 -7.00 -24.54 22.45
N LEU A 365 -7.79 -24.03 23.40
CA LEU A 365 -8.92 -23.16 23.09
C LEU A 365 -8.47 -21.83 22.47
N LEU A 366 -7.34 -21.28 22.92
CA LEU A 366 -6.76 -20.06 22.33
C LEU A 366 -6.27 -20.29 20.90
N GLN A 367 -5.70 -21.47 20.62
CA GLN A 367 -5.33 -21.88 19.26
C GLN A 367 -6.55 -22.00 18.35
N VAL A 368 -7.63 -22.64 18.82
CA VAL A 368 -8.88 -22.76 18.05
C VAL A 368 -9.47 -21.37 17.75
N SER A 369 -9.50 -20.46 18.71
CA SER A 369 -9.96 -19.09 18.50
C SER A 369 -9.10 -18.34 17.47
N HIS A 370 -7.79 -18.59 17.45
CA HIS A 370 -6.91 -18.05 16.42
C HIS A 370 -7.22 -18.63 15.04
N CYS A 371 -7.40 -19.95 14.91
CA CYS A 371 -7.76 -20.60 13.65
C CYS A 371 -9.10 -20.08 13.10
N VAL A 372 -10.10 -19.88 13.96
CA VAL A 372 -11.40 -19.32 13.56
C VAL A 372 -11.29 -17.88 13.06
N GLU A 373 -10.41 -17.07 13.65
CA GLU A 373 -10.11 -15.72 13.15
C GLU A 373 -9.36 -15.78 11.81
N LEU A 374 -8.43 -16.72 11.62
CA LEU A 374 -7.78 -16.96 10.33
C LEU A 374 -8.80 -17.38 9.26
N PHE A 375 -9.73 -18.30 9.57
CA PHE A 375 -10.81 -18.68 8.64
C PHE A 375 -11.68 -17.47 8.27
N ARG A 376 -11.98 -16.59 9.22
CA ARG A 376 -12.71 -15.34 8.96
C ARG A 376 -11.97 -14.47 7.95
N ARG A 377 -10.67 -14.25 8.14
CA ARG A 377 -9.82 -13.42 7.25
C ARG A 377 -9.62 -14.09 5.90
N LEU A 378 -9.47 -15.42 5.86
CA LEU A 378 -9.39 -16.22 4.64
C LEU A 378 -10.67 -16.04 3.81
N LEU A 379 -11.85 -16.30 4.40
CA LEU A 379 -13.15 -16.13 3.75
C LEU A 379 -13.42 -14.68 3.32
N SER A 380 -12.89 -13.71 4.08
CA SER A 380 -13.03 -12.28 3.78
C SER A 380 -12.02 -11.76 2.76
N LEU A 381 -11.06 -12.59 2.34
CA LEU A 381 -9.95 -12.21 1.46
C LEU A 381 -9.08 -11.05 2.00
N THR A 382 -8.78 -11.07 3.31
CA THR A 382 -8.01 -10.01 4.00
C THR A 382 -6.68 -10.48 4.62
N LEU A 383 -6.19 -11.68 4.27
CA LEU A 383 -4.87 -12.14 4.69
C LEU A 383 -3.77 -11.45 3.89
N SER A 384 -2.67 -11.09 4.56
CA SER A 384 -1.41 -10.81 3.87
C SER A 384 -0.79 -12.10 3.32
N TYR A 385 0.21 -11.99 2.45
CA TYR A 385 0.97 -13.16 2.01
C TYR A 385 1.65 -13.87 3.18
N ARG A 386 2.17 -13.13 4.16
CA ARG A 386 2.76 -13.73 5.37
C ARG A 386 1.75 -14.51 6.19
N ASP A 387 0.56 -13.93 6.44
CA ASP A 387 -0.48 -14.64 7.19
C ASP A 387 -0.88 -15.92 6.46
N TYR A 388 -0.96 -15.87 5.13
CA TYR A 388 -1.28 -17.03 4.32
C TYR A 388 -0.16 -18.07 4.32
N GLU A 389 1.10 -17.67 4.22
CA GLU A 389 2.24 -18.57 4.33
C GLU A 389 2.29 -19.25 5.70
N ALA A 390 2.06 -18.48 6.78
CA ALA A 390 1.92 -19.02 8.12
C ALA A 390 0.77 -20.04 8.18
N TYR A 391 -0.41 -19.69 7.68
CA TYR A 391 -1.56 -20.60 7.59
C TYR A 391 -1.24 -21.91 6.87
N VAL A 392 -0.51 -21.87 5.75
CA VAL A 392 -0.07 -23.06 5.01
C VAL A 392 0.91 -23.90 5.83
N ARG A 393 1.87 -23.29 6.52
CA ARG A 393 2.83 -24.00 7.39
C ARG A 393 2.17 -24.62 8.62
N TYR A 394 1.17 -23.96 9.18
CA TYR A 394 0.39 -24.41 10.33
C TYR A 394 -0.89 -25.17 9.94
N TRP A 395 -1.04 -25.59 8.68
CA TRP A 395 -2.27 -26.24 8.21
C TRP A 395 -2.64 -27.47 9.04
N GLY A 396 -1.66 -28.23 9.54
CA GLY A 396 -1.89 -29.37 10.45
C GLY A 396 -2.28 -29.00 11.89
N VAL A 397 -2.44 -27.72 12.21
CA VAL A 397 -2.87 -27.19 13.52
C VAL A 397 -4.17 -26.37 13.39
N CYS A 398 -4.41 -25.78 12.21
CA CYS A 398 -5.64 -25.05 11.87
C CYS A 398 -6.42 -25.74 10.73
N ASP A 399 -6.55 -27.07 10.77
CA ASP A 399 -7.51 -27.79 9.93
C ASP A 399 -8.91 -27.68 10.53
N ILE A 400 -9.93 -27.63 9.67
CA ILE A 400 -11.33 -27.54 10.12
C ILE A 400 -11.76 -28.79 10.91
N LYS A 401 -11.14 -29.95 10.65
CA LYS A 401 -11.36 -31.20 11.39
C LYS A 401 -10.81 -31.09 12.80
N ASP A 402 -9.58 -30.62 12.97
CA ASP A 402 -8.97 -30.41 14.28
C ASP A 402 -9.76 -29.38 15.10
N VAL A 403 -10.21 -28.30 14.45
CA VAL A 403 -11.09 -27.30 15.08
C VAL A 403 -12.41 -27.90 15.54
N ARG A 404 -13.02 -28.79 14.74
CA ARG A 404 -14.23 -29.51 15.12
C ARG A 404 -13.97 -30.40 16.33
N GLU A 405 -12.97 -31.27 16.25
CA GLU A 405 -12.63 -32.23 17.32
C GLU A 405 -12.33 -31.53 18.65
N LEU A 406 -11.54 -30.45 18.62
CA LEU A 406 -11.23 -29.68 19.83
C LEU A 406 -12.48 -28.97 20.37
N THR A 407 -13.32 -28.40 19.50
CA THR A 407 -14.56 -27.72 19.94
C THR A 407 -15.55 -28.71 20.56
N GLU A 408 -15.70 -29.92 20.00
CA GLU A 408 -16.56 -30.98 20.53
C GLU A 408 -16.03 -31.50 21.87
N LYS A 409 -14.74 -31.84 21.94
CA LYS A 409 -14.06 -32.33 23.16
C LYS A 409 -14.26 -31.41 24.36
N TYR A 410 -14.05 -30.10 24.18
CA TYR A 410 -14.20 -29.13 25.26
C TYR A 410 -15.65 -28.66 25.45
N GLY A 411 -16.49 -28.79 24.41
CA GLY A 411 -17.94 -28.57 24.40
C GLY A 411 -18.69 -29.49 25.36
N GLU A 412 -18.44 -30.79 25.27
CA GLU A 412 -19.06 -31.82 26.10
C GLU A 412 -18.71 -31.63 27.58
N GLY A 413 -17.42 -31.43 27.91
CA GLY A 413 -16.96 -31.20 29.27
C GLY A 413 -17.51 -29.91 29.91
N SER A 414 -17.77 -28.88 29.10
CA SER A 414 -18.24 -27.57 29.56
C SER A 414 -19.77 -27.39 29.48
N ARG A 415 -20.52 -28.40 29.02
CA ARG A 415 -21.97 -28.31 28.75
C ARG A 415 -22.32 -27.11 27.85
N VAL A 416 -21.47 -26.80 26.87
CA VAL A 416 -21.75 -25.81 25.82
C VAL A 416 -22.27 -26.58 24.62
N LYS A 417 -23.50 -26.29 24.19
CA LYS A 417 -24.09 -26.94 23.02
C LYS A 417 -23.60 -26.23 21.76
N GLY A 418 -22.68 -26.84 21.01
CA GLY A 418 -22.33 -26.43 19.65
C GLY A 418 -23.41 -26.77 18.61
N GLU A 419 -24.69 -26.78 19.02
CA GLU A 419 -25.80 -27.22 18.18
C GLU A 419 -25.94 -26.30 16.96
N GLY A 420 -25.79 -26.87 15.76
CA GLY A 420 -26.20 -26.23 14.50
C GLY A 420 -25.11 -25.62 13.62
N VAL A 421 -23.82 -25.83 13.90
CA VAL A 421 -22.74 -25.51 12.95
C VAL A 421 -22.68 -26.57 11.85
N ASP A 422 -22.92 -26.18 10.60
CA ASP A 422 -22.64 -27.02 9.44
C ASP A 422 -21.17 -26.87 9.03
N PHE A 423 -20.33 -27.73 9.60
CA PHE A 423 -18.90 -27.76 9.30
C PHE A 423 -18.60 -28.15 7.85
N GLY A 424 -19.50 -28.84 7.13
CA GLY A 424 -19.31 -29.17 5.72
C GLY A 424 -19.43 -27.93 4.83
N VAL A 425 -20.41 -27.07 5.12
CA VAL A 425 -20.54 -25.74 4.48
C VAL A 425 -19.33 -24.86 4.77
N LEU A 426 -18.87 -24.85 6.03
CA LEU A 426 -17.70 -24.07 6.43
C LEU A 426 -16.42 -24.56 5.74
N GLU A 427 -16.16 -25.87 5.74
CA GLU A 427 -15.01 -26.50 5.05
C GLU A 427 -15.01 -26.16 3.56
N ALA A 428 -16.16 -26.30 2.88
CA ALA A 428 -16.27 -25.98 1.45
C ALA A 428 -15.95 -24.49 1.15
N GLY A 429 -16.35 -23.57 2.04
CA GLY A 429 -16.00 -22.16 1.93
C GLY A 429 -14.51 -21.91 2.12
N ILE A 430 -13.92 -22.50 3.17
CA ILE A 430 -12.49 -22.40 3.50
C ILE A 430 -11.64 -22.94 2.34
N LEU A 431 -11.95 -24.12 1.81
CA LEU A 431 -11.23 -24.73 0.69
C LEU A 431 -11.29 -23.84 -0.57
N ARG A 432 -12.43 -23.19 -0.84
CA ARG A 432 -12.53 -22.28 -1.99
C ARG A 432 -11.72 -21.01 -1.79
N ALA A 433 -11.78 -20.39 -0.60
CA ALA A 433 -10.97 -19.23 -0.28
C ALA A 433 -9.47 -19.57 -0.30
N ARG A 434 -9.09 -20.75 0.19
CA ARG A 434 -7.72 -21.26 0.12
C ARG A 434 -7.25 -21.38 -1.34
N LYS A 435 -8.06 -21.94 -2.24
CA LYS A 435 -7.72 -22.04 -3.67
C LYS A 435 -7.36 -20.67 -4.27
N PHE A 436 -8.09 -19.61 -3.91
CA PHE A 436 -7.76 -18.24 -4.34
C PHE A 436 -6.36 -17.82 -3.90
N TYR A 437 -6.01 -18.05 -2.64
CA TYR A 437 -4.69 -17.68 -2.11
C TYR A 437 -3.56 -18.60 -2.59
N ASP A 438 -3.82 -19.90 -2.78
CA ASP A 438 -2.84 -20.84 -3.35
C ASP A 438 -2.43 -20.36 -4.75
N LEU A 439 -3.39 -19.90 -5.55
CA LEU A 439 -3.15 -19.34 -6.87
C LEU A 439 -2.43 -17.98 -6.81
N ALA A 440 -2.86 -17.08 -5.91
CA ALA A 440 -2.20 -15.80 -5.71
C ALA A 440 -0.72 -15.96 -5.26
N ALA A 441 -0.45 -16.93 -4.38
CA ALA A 441 0.90 -17.25 -3.92
C ALA A 441 1.76 -17.87 -5.04
N LYS A 442 1.20 -18.78 -5.84
CA LYS A 442 1.86 -19.33 -7.04
C LYS A 442 2.25 -18.23 -8.04
N ARG A 443 1.40 -17.23 -8.22
CA ARG A 443 1.66 -16.08 -9.11
C ARG A 443 2.88 -15.27 -8.68
N ASN A 444 3.28 -15.25 -7.40
CA ASN A 444 4.43 -14.45 -6.94
C ASN A 444 5.72 -14.76 -7.73
N ALA A 445 6.07 -16.04 -7.87
CA ALA A 445 7.28 -16.44 -8.59
C ALA A 445 7.21 -16.05 -10.06
N VAL A 446 6.03 -16.24 -10.68
CA VAL A 446 5.81 -15.94 -12.10
C VAL A 446 5.90 -14.43 -12.36
N LEU A 447 5.20 -13.62 -11.56
CA LEU A 447 5.21 -12.17 -11.67
C LEU A 447 6.63 -11.61 -11.56
N PHE A 448 7.38 -12.06 -10.56
CA PHE A 448 8.76 -11.60 -10.36
C PHE A 448 9.70 -12.03 -11.49
N GLN A 449 9.65 -13.30 -11.91
CA GLN A 449 10.51 -13.80 -12.98
C GLN A 449 10.21 -13.13 -14.33
N ASN A 450 8.94 -12.87 -14.63
CA ASN A 450 8.55 -12.13 -15.83
C ASN A 450 9.02 -10.67 -15.78
N ALA A 451 8.93 -10.03 -14.62
CA ALA A 451 9.46 -8.67 -14.42
C ALA A 451 10.98 -8.61 -14.61
N LEU A 452 11.71 -9.57 -14.03
CA LEU A 452 13.18 -9.68 -14.17
C LEU A 452 13.58 -9.93 -15.63
N LYS A 453 12.92 -10.87 -16.30
CA LYS A 453 13.11 -11.13 -17.73
C LYS A 453 12.87 -9.88 -18.56
N ARG A 454 11.82 -9.12 -18.27
CA ARG A 454 11.51 -7.88 -18.99
C ARG A 454 12.57 -6.82 -18.78
N MET A 455 13.05 -6.66 -17.56
CA MET A 455 14.12 -5.73 -17.21
C MET A 455 15.40 -6.02 -18.03
N GLY A 456 15.78 -7.29 -18.15
CA GLY A 456 16.88 -7.73 -19.02
C GLY A 456 16.64 -7.46 -20.51
N GLN A 457 15.46 -7.81 -21.04
CA GLN A 457 15.11 -7.60 -22.46
C GLN A 457 15.10 -6.13 -22.88
N GLU A 458 14.69 -5.24 -21.98
CA GLU A 458 14.64 -3.80 -22.24
C GLU A 458 15.95 -3.08 -21.89
N GLY A 459 16.96 -3.80 -21.37
CA GLY A 459 18.23 -3.23 -20.93
C GLY A 459 18.07 -2.22 -19.79
N ALA A 460 17.00 -2.35 -18.99
CA ALA A 460 16.68 -1.40 -17.94
C ALA A 460 17.47 -1.72 -16.66
N ARG A 461 18.12 -0.72 -16.06
CA ARG A 461 18.77 -0.81 -14.74
C ARG A 461 17.80 -0.53 -13.59
N ARG A 462 16.66 0.07 -13.89
CA ARG A 462 15.62 0.44 -12.93
C ARG A 462 14.26 0.10 -13.52
N ALA A 463 13.43 -0.59 -12.76
CA ALA A 463 12.07 -0.90 -13.15
C ALA A 463 11.11 -0.68 -11.98
N ALA A 464 9.93 -0.16 -12.26
CA ALA A 464 8.83 -0.14 -11.31
C ALA A 464 8.04 -1.44 -11.44
N LEU A 465 7.76 -2.12 -10.34
CA LEU A 465 6.89 -3.30 -10.31
C LEU A 465 5.61 -2.94 -9.56
N ILE A 466 4.51 -2.83 -10.28
CA ILE A 466 3.23 -2.32 -9.77
C ILE A 466 2.30 -3.51 -9.53
N VAL A 467 2.11 -3.86 -8.26
CA VAL A 467 1.42 -5.09 -7.83
C VAL A 467 0.50 -4.83 -6.63
N GLY A 468 -0.55 -5.62 -6.49
CA GLY A 468 -1.47 -5.59 -5.36
C GLY A 468 -0.80 -5.91 -4.03
N ASN A 469 -1.45 -5.52 -2.93
CA ASN A 469 -0.90 -5.59 -1.57
C ASN A 469 -0.46 -6.99 -1.11
N PHE A 470 -0.97 -8.05 -1.72
CA PHE A 470 -0.62 -9.43 -1.37
C PHE A 470 0.82 -9.80 -1.80
N HIS A 471 1.26 -9.35 -2.97
CA HIS A 471 2.47 -9.87 -3.62
C HIS A 471 3.83 -9.42 -3.02
N PRO A 472 4.03 -8.16 -2.56
CA PRO A 472 5.35 -7.66 -2.20
C PRO A 472 6.15 -8.55 -1.25
N GLU A 473 5.52 -9.08 -0.18
CA GLU A 473 6.22 -9.93 0.80
C GLU A 473 6.71 -11.25 0.20
N GLY A 474 6.00 -11.79 -0.80
CA GLY A 474 6.43 -12.98 -1.51
C GLY A 474 7.59 -12.75 -2.48
N PHE A 475 7.90 -11.48 -2.80
CA PHE A 475 9.03 -11.14 -3.65
C PHE A 475 10.35 -11.03 -2.89
N PHE A 476 10.34 -10.71 -1.59
CA PHE A 476 11.58 -10.50 -0.82
C PHE A 476 12.56 -11.67 -0.90
N PRO A 477 12.16 -12.92 -0.61
CA PRO A 477 13.10 -14.05 -0.72
C PRO A 477 13.60 -14.26 -2.15
N LEU A 478 12.80 -13.89 -3.17
CA LEU A 478 13.20 -14.00 -4.57
C LEU A 478 14.21 -12.91 -4.94
N MET A 479 13.98 -11.66 -4.54
CA MET A 479 14.87 -10.54 -4.77
C MET A 479 16.19 -10.69 -4.02
N ASP A 480 16.15 -11.15 -2.76
CA ASP A 480 17.33 -11.42 -1.95
C ASP A 480 18.18 -12.54 -2.58
N LYS A 481 17.54 -13.62 -3.07
CA LYS A 481 18.22 -14.72 -3.77
C LYS A 481 18.92 -14.28 -5.06
N GLU A 482 18.28 -13.41 -5.83
CA GLU A 482 18.88 -12.83 -7.06
C GLU A 482 19.87 -11.69 -6.75
N GLY A 483 19.99 -11.27 -5.49
CA GLY A 483 20.86 -10.19 -5.05
C GLY A 483 20.47 -8.82 -5.64
N ILE A 484 19.19 -8.57 -5.91
CA ILE A 484 18.71 -7.32 -6.55
C ILE A 484 18.39 -6.27 -5.49
N SER A 485 18.75 -5.01 -5.75
CA SER A 485 18.31 -3.91 -4.88
C SER A 485 16.80 -3.68 -5.02
N TYR A 486 16.10 -3.41 -3.92
CA TYR A 486 14.68 -3.09 -4.01
C TYR A 486 14.22 -2.03 -3.01
N LEU A 487 13.16 -1.33 -3.42
CA LEU A 487 12.41 -0.37 -2.62
C LEU A 487 10.93 -0.73 -2.70
N VAL A 488 10.27 -0.88 -1.56
CA VAL A 488 8.82 -1.10 -1.48
C VAL A 488 8.16 0.20 -1.02
N ALA A 489 7.24 0.72 -1.83
CA ALA A 489 6.51 1.94 -1.54
C ALA A 489 5.00 1.73 -1.64
N ALA A 490 4.25 2.43 -0.81
CA ALA A 490 2.79 2.46 -0.85
C ALA A 490 2.29 3.89 -1.14
N PRO A 491 1.31 4.06 -2.03
CA PRO A 491 0.66 5.35 -2.23
C PRO A 491 -0.20 5.70 -1.01
N ARG A 492 -0.36 6.99 -0.74
CA ARG A 492 -1.33 7.44 0.26
C ARG A 492 -2.75 7.26 -0.25
N LEU A 493 -3.66 6.88 0.64
CA LEU A 493 -5.08 6.65 0.31
C LEU A 493 -5.93 7.94 0.25
N GLY A 494 -5.35 9.10 0.57
CA GLY A 494 -6.11 10.33 0.77
C GLY A 494 -6.59 10.47 2.22
N GLY A 495 -6.62 11.70 2.73
CA GLY A 495 -6.75 12.01 4.15
C GLY A 495 -5.82 13.16 4.55
N GLY A 496 -6.15 13.84 5.65
CA GLY A 496 -5.36 14.97 6.16
C GLY A 496 -3.94 14.54 6.54
N PHE A 497 -2.98 15.44 6.35
CA PHE A 497 -1.62 15.23 6.83
C PHE A 497 -1.58 15.53 8.33
N SER A 498 -1.29 14.53 9.16
CA SER A 498 -0.86 14.79 10.53
C SER A 498 0.63 15.15 10.55
N GLU A 499 1.04 16.13 11.36
CA GLU A 499 2.46 16.41 11.64
C GLU A 499 3.16 15.20 12.31
N GLU A 500 2.38 14.21 12.75
CA GLU A 500 2.81 12.95 13.38
C GLU A 500 3.03 11.81 12.39
N GLY A 501 2.75 11.99 11.09
CA GLY A 501 3.02 10.95 10.08
C GLY A 501 2.21 9.66 10.25
N ARG A 502 1.09 9.70 10.98
CA ARG A 502 0.26 8.50 11.22
C ARG A 502 -0.27 7.92 9.90
N PHE A 503 -0.19 6.60 9.81
CA PHE A 503 -0.79 5.78 8.77
C PHE A 503 -2.30 5.66 9.04
N ASP A 504 -3.13 6.14 8.12
CA ASP A 504 -4.55 5.80 8.11
C ASP A 504 -4.69 4.52 7.28
N GLY A 505 -4.88 3.40 7.98
CA GLY A 505 -5.18 2.10 7.37
C GLY A 505 -6.59 2.13 6.80
N GLY A 506 -6.73 2.54 5.54
CA GLY A 506 -7.99 2.48 4.82
C GLY A 506 -8.42 1.03 4.58
N ALA A 507 -9.69 0.74 4.86
CA ALA A 507 -10.29 -0.57 4.75
C ALA A 507 -10.22 -1.18 3.33
N ASN A 508 -9.88 -2.46 3.26
CA ASN A 508 -9.81 -3.31 2.06
C ASN A 508 -11.21 -3.62 1.48
N ASN A 509 -11.92 -2.63 0.94
CA ASN A 509 -13.18 -2.85 0.21
C ASN A 509 -13.00 -2.87 -1.33
N HIS A 510 -11.77 -3.06 -1.81
CA HIS A 510 -11.45 -3.10 -3.23
C HIS A 510 -11.21 -4.52 -3.73
N SER A 511 -11.44 -4.77 -5.03
CA SER A 511 -11.11 -6.05 -5.65
C SER A 511 -9.64 -6.40 -5.38
N PRO A 512 -9.34 -7.62 -4.90
CA PRO A 512 -7.96 -8.05 -4.65
C PRO A 512 -7.19 -8.33 -5.95
N LEU A 513 -7.89 -8.41 -7.10
CA LEU A 513 -7.29 -8.59 -8.41
C LEU A 513 -7.43 -7.30 -9.25
N PRO A 514 -6.36 -6.84 -9.92
CA PRO A 514 -6.45 -5.75 -10.89
C PRO A 514 -7.21 -6.21 -12.13
N SER A 515 -8.09 -5.35 -12.67
CA SER A 515 -8.78 -5.64 -13.92
C SER A 515 -7.79 -5.80 -15.09
N PRO A 516 -8.05 -6.71 -16.04
CA PRO A 516 -7.24 -6.80 -17.25
C PRO A 516 -7.27 -5.49 -18.04
N SER A 517 -6.13 -5.14 -18.62
CA SER A 517 -6.00 -3.93 -19.44
C SER A 517 -6.50 -4.15 -20.87
N PHE A 518 -7.34 -3.24 -21.37
CA PHE A 518 -7.68 -3.20 -22.81
C PHE A 518 -6.54 -2.65 -23.68
N PHE A 519 -5.45 -2.15 -23.08
CA PHE A 519 -4.21 -1.82 -23.78
C PHE A 519 -3.28 -3.02 -23.95
N ASP A 520 -3.50 -4.11 -23.21
CA ASP A 520 -2.68 -5.32 -23.35
C ASP A 520 -2.93 -5.98 -24.72
N GLN A 521 -1.92 -5.88 -25.60
CA GLN A 521 -2.01 -6.44 -26.94
C GLN A 521 -2.14 -7.96 -26.94
N ASP A 522 -1.48 -8.61 -25.99
CA ASP A 522 -1.26 -10.05 -25.99
C ASP A 522 -2.26 -10.80 -25.08
N SER A 523 -3.12 -10.06 -24.37
CA SER A 523 -4.03 -10.67 -23.39
C SER A 523 -5.18 -11.43 -24.05
N PRO A 524 -5.36 -12.73 -23.72
CA PRO A 524 -6.57 -13.47 -24.06
C PRO A 524 -7.74 -13.12 -23.13
N LEU A 525 -7.52 -12.28 -22.11
CA LEU A 525 -8.53 -11.93 -21.09
C LEU A 525 -9.49 -10.82 -21.55
N PHE A 526 -9.22 -10.20 -22.71
CA PHE A 526 -10.05 -9.13 -23.26
C PHE A 526 -10.37 -9.45 -24.71
N ASP A 527 -11.65 -9.72 -25.00
CA ASP A 527 -12.06 -10.05 -26.35
C ASP A 527 -11.84 -8.86 -27.32
N PRO A 528 -11.51 -9.11 -28.61
CA PRO A 528 -11.18 -8.04 -29.55
C PRO A 528 -12.31 -7.02 -29.78
N SER A 529 -13.57 -7.43 -29.71
CA SER A 529 -14.72 -6.54 -29.96
C SER A 529 -14.88 -5.55 -28.81
N SER A 530 -14.84 -6.03 -27.58
CA SER A 530 -14.85 -5.21 -26.37
C SER A 530 -13.62 -4.33 -26.31
N ARG A 531 -12.44 -4.81 -26.73
CA ARG A 531 -11.21 -4.00 -26.77
C ARG A 531 -11.39 -2.80 -27.69
N LYS A 532 -11.88 -3.04 -28.91
CA LYS A 532 -12.20 -1.98 -29.88
C LYS A 532 -13.23 -1.01 -29.29
N GLN A 533 -14.25 -1.51 -28.61
CA GLN A 533 -15.28 -0.69 -27.96
C GLN A 533 -14.69 0.22 -26.87
N ALA A 534 -13.85 -0.31 -25.99
CA ALA A 534 -13.20 0.47 -24.94
C ALA A 534 -12.29 1.56 -25.52
N LEU A 535 -11.52 1.25 -26.57
CA LEU A 535 -10.67 2.22 -27.26
C LEU A 535 -11.51 3.31 -27.95
N GLN A 536 -12.62 2.96 -28.59
CA GLN A 536 -13.53 3.93 -29.22
C GLN A 536 -14.25 4.79 -28.17
N GLU A 537 -14.62 4.24 -27.02
CA GLU A 537 -15.19 5.01 -25.89
C GLU A 537 -14.20 6.07 -25.41
N MET A 538 -12.94 5.67 -25.19
CA MET A 538 -11.88 6.56 -24.76
C MET A 538 -11.55 7.62 -25.82
N PHE A 539 -11.62 7.25 -27.10
CA PHE A 539 -11.51 8.19 -28.21
C PHE A 539 -12.69 9.18 -28.27
N ALA A 540 -13.94 8.74 -28.07
CA ALA A 540 -15.11 9.60 -28.02
C ALA A 540 -15.01 10.63 -26.87
N VAL A 541 -14.55 10.20 -25.69
CA VAL A 541 -14.29 11.10 -24.56
C VAL A 541 -13.20 12.11 -24.91
N LEU A 542 -12.10 11.68 -25.54
CA LEU A 542 -11.03 12.59 -25.99
C LEU A 542 -11.57 13.68 -26.93
N LEU A 543 -12.43 13.31 -27.88
CA LEU A 543 -13.06 14.25 -28.82
C LEU A 543 -13.97 15.26 -28.11
N VAL A 544 -14.75 14.83 -27.11
CA VAL A 544 -15.62 15.73 -26.33
C VAL A 544 -14.80 16.67 -25.45
N VAL A 545 -13.78 16.15 -24.77
CA VAL A 545 -12.83 16.96 -23.99
C VAL A 545 -12.17 18.01 -24.88
N HIS A 546 -11.71 17.61 -26.07
CA HIS A 546 -11.17 18.54 -27.06
C HIS A 546 -12.20 19.59 -27.46
N ARG A 547 -13.43 19.18 -27.78
CA ARG A 547 -14.53 20.07 -28.20
C ARG A 547 -14.80 21.17 -27.18
N ILE A 548 -14.79 20.81 -25.90
CA ILE A 548 -15.04 21.73 -24.78
C ILE A 548 -13.91 22.73 -24.60
N GLY A 549 -12.64 22.30 -24.75
CA GLY A 549 -11.49 23.15 -24.50
C GLY A 549 -11.06 24.01 -25.69
N TRP A 550 -11.15 23.48 -26.91
CA TRP A 550 -10.51 24.07 -28.11
C TRP A 550 -11.42 24.13 -29.33
N GLY A 551 -12.68 23.69 -29.24
CA GLY A 551 -13.61 23.74 -30.36
C GLY A 551 -13.50 22.53 -31.31
N GLN A 552 -13.90 22.69 -32.57
CA GLN A 552 -13.90 21.56 -33.51
C GLN A 552 -12.47 21.05 -33.76
N LEU A 553 -12.34 19.75 -33.99
CA LEU A 553 -11.06 19.15 -34.36
C LEU A 553 -10.73 19.57 -35.81
N THR A 554 -9.72 20.43 -35.98
CA THR A 554 -9.30 20.94 -37.29
C THR A 554 -8.56 19.86 -38.08
N GLU A 555 -8.52 19.98 -39.41
CA GLU A 555 -7.76 19.07 -40.27
C GLU A 555 -6.26 19.08 -39.94
N GLU A 556 -5.72 20.20 -39.48
CA GLU A 556 -4.34 20.33 -38.99
C GLU A 556 -4.09 19.42 -37.78
N ILE A 557 -4.96 19.47 -36.76
CA ILE A 557 -4.82 18.64 -35.56
C ILE A 557 -5.01 17.16 -35.90
N LYS A 558 -5.95 16.83 -36.78
CA LYS A 558 -6.17 15.46 -37.26
C LYS A 558 -4.92 14.93 -37.97
N GLY A 559 -4.37 15.72 -38.91
CA GLY A 559 -3.16 15.37 -39.66
C GLY A 559 -1.93 15.23 -38.75
N GLU A 560 -1.76 16.12 -37.78
CA GLU A 560 -0.69 16.01 -36.80
C GLU A 560 -0.83 14.74 -35.95
N TYR A 561 -2.04 14.46 -35.44
CA TYR A 561 -2.30 13.27 -34.64
C TYR A 561 -2.02 11.98 -35.42
N LEU A 562 -2.54 11.88 -36.65
CA LEU A 562 -2.31 10.73 -37.52
C LEU A 562 -0.82 10.56 -37.85
N SER A 563 -0.10 11.65 -38.13
CA SER A 563 1.34 11.63 -38.40
C SER A 563 2.15 11.16 -37.20
N ARG A 564 1.87 11.70 -36.00
CA ARG A 564 2.51 11.27 -34.74
C ARG A 564 2.25 9.79 -34.47
N TYR A 565 1.00 9.35 -34.59
CA TYR A 565 0.62 7.96 -34.37
C TYR A 565 1.27 7.02 -35.40
N THR A 566 1.25 7.37 -36.68
CA THR A 566 1.86 6.57 -37.75
C THR A 566 3.36 6.36 -37.52
N ARG A 567 4.07 7.42 -37.10
CA ARG A 567 5.49 7.32 -36.73
C ARG A 567 5.69 6.35 -35.57
N ARG A 568 4.92 6.51 -34.50
CA ARG A 568 5.03 5.66 -33.31
C ARG A 568 4.68 4.21 -33.60
N HIS A 569 3.63 3.98 -34.38
CA HIS A 569 3.23 2.66 -34.86
C HIS A 569 4.39 1.97 -35.60
N ARG A 570 5.04 2.66 -36.55
CA ARG A 570 6.21 2.11 -37.28
C ARG A 570 7.38 1.78 -36.35
N GLU A 571 7.66 2.62 -35.36
CA GLU A 571 8.71 2.36 -34.36
C GLU A 571 8.42 1.09 -33.55
N LEU A 572 7.17 0.93 -33.12
CA LEU A 572 6.70 -0.25 -32.38
C LEU A 572 6.76 -1.51 -33.26
N SER A 573 6.31 -1.43 -34.52
CA SER A 573 6.37 -2.54 -35.49
C SER A 573 7.80 -3.01 -35.76
N LYS A 574 8.77 -2.09 -35.88
CA LYS A 574 10.19 -2.44 -36.02
C LYS A 574 10.75 -3.21 -34.82
N LYS A 575 10.14 -3.05 -33.63
CA LYS A 575 10.47 -3.78 -32.40
C LYS A 575 9.62 -5.04 -32.21
N GLY A 576 8.91 -5.49 -33.25
CA GLY A 576 8.05 -6.66 -33.22
C GLY A 576 6.74 -6.49 -32.45
N LYS A 577 6.34 -5.26 -32.11
CA LYS A 577 5.06 -4.95 -31.47
C LYS A 577 3.98 -4.70 -32.52
N LYS A 578 2.73 -5.06 -32.23
CA LYS A 578 1.62 -4.92 -33.19
C LYS A 578 0.49 -4.12 -32.51
N PRO A 579 0.54 -2.78 -32.57
CA PRO A 579 -0.58 -1.92 -32.15
C PRO A 579 -1.92 -2.44 -32.65
N PHE A 580 -2.92 -2.46 -31.77
CA PHE A 580 -4.22 -3.06 -32.07
C PHE A 580 -4.97 -2.27 -33.14
N VAL A 581 -4.83 -0.95 -33.16
CA VAL A 581 -5.45 -0.05 -34.15
C VAL A 581 -4.40 0.35 -35.18
N SER A 582 -4.66 0.12 -36.46
CA SER A 582 -3.73 0.55 -37.52
C SER A 582 -3.85 2.06 -37.79
N PRO A 583 -2.84 2.71 -38.41
CA PRO A 583 -2.96 4.10 -38.85
C PRO A 583 -4.18 4.34 -39.76
N GLU A 584 -4.46 3.41 -40.66
CA GLU A 584 -5.62 3.47 -41.58
C GLU A 584 -6.94 3.35 -40.82
N GLU A 585 -6.98 2.54 -39.75
CA GLU A 585 -8.16 2.45 -38.89
C GLU A 585 -8.37 3.75 -38.08
N LEU A 586 -7.30 4.35 -37.55
CA LEU A 586 -7.40 5.67 -36.90
C LEU A 586 -7.89 6.74 -37.88
N GLU A 587 -7.37 6.75 -39.12
CA GLU A 587 -7.82 7.66 -40.17
C GLU A 587 -9.31 7.46 -40.48
N SER A 588 -9.77 6.20 -40.58
CA SER A 588 -11.20 5.86 -40.70
C SER A 588 -12.03 6.40 -39.54
N TRP A 589 -11.55 6.28 -38.30
CA TRP A 589 -12.25 6.83 -37.14
C TRP A 589 -12.37 8.35 -37.24
N LEU A 590 -11.26 9.04 -37.52
CA LEU A 590 -11.20 10.50 -37.69
C LEU A 590 -12.12 11.01 -38.81
N GLY A 591 -12.24 10.26 -39.91
CA GLY A 591 -13.13 10.58 -41.03
C GLY A 591 -14.62 10.31 -40.76
N SER A 592 -14.93 9.38 -39.84
CA SER A 592 -16.31 9.00 -39.51
C SER A 592 -16.94 9.79 -38.37
N VAL A 593 -16.17 10.63 -37.66
CA VAL A 593 -16.62 11.36 -36.47
C VAL A 593 -17.82 12.25 -36.79
N LYS A 594 -18.95 11.98 -36.14
CA LYS A 594 -20.06 12.94 -36.01
C LYS A 594 -20.24 13.29 -34.55
N LEU A 595 -19.89 14.52 -34.18
CA LEU A 595 -20.02 15.01 -32.82
C LEU A 595 -21.12 16.08 -32.78
N SER A 596 -22.19 15.81 -32.03
CA SER A 596 -23.30 16.73 -31.85
C SER A 596 -23.58 16.99 -30.37
N LYS A 597 -24.00 18.21 -30.04
CA LYS A 597 -24.45 18.57 -28.70
C LYS A 597 -25.97 18.40 -28.66
N LYS A 598 -26.47 17.42 -27.90
CA LYS A 598 -27.92 17.11 -27.86
C LYS A 598 -28.67 17.96 -26.84
N GLN A 599 -28.03 18.28 -25.71
CA GLN A 599 -28.59 19.07 -24.59
C GLN A 599 -27.49 19.92 -23.94
N ALA A 600 -27.84 20.80 -22.99
CA ALA A 600 -26.85 21.65 -22.31
C ALA A 600 -25.69 20.85 -21.68
N GLU A 601 -25.96 19.61 -21.24
CA GLU A 601 -25.04 18.77 -20.47
C GLU A 601 -24.65 17.44 -21.14
N ALA A 602 -24.90 17.25 -22.45
CA ALA A 602 -24.56 15.98 -23.11
C ALA A 602 -24.10 16.16 -24.56
N TYR A 603 -23.11 15.35 -24.94
CA TYR A 603 -22.64 15.16 -26.30
C TYR A 603 -22.94 13.75 -26.79
N GLU A 604 -23.27 13.64 -28.07
CA GLU A 604 -23.35 12.39 -28.80
C GLU A 604 -22.19 12.35 -29.80
N VAL A 605 -21.43 11.26 -29.77
CA VAL A 605 -20.33 10.98 -30.70
C VAL A 605 -20.66 9.72 -31.46
N THR A 606 -20.90 9.83 -32.76
CA THR A 606 -20.96 8.66 -33.65
C THR A 606 -19.55 8.38 -34.18
N LEU A 607 -19.09 7.15 -34.00
CA LEU A 607 -17.84 6.61 -34.54
C LEU A 607 -18.18 5.33 -35.30
N GLN A 608 -17.98 5.33 -36.61
CA GLN A 608 -18.37 4.23 -37.49
C GLN A 608 -19.85 3.82 -37.25
N ASP A 609 -20.11 2.61 -36.76
CA ASP A 609 -21.42 2.03 -36.48
C ASP A 609 -21.94 2.29 -35.05
N ARG A 610 -21.11 2.86 -34.17
CA ARG A 610 -21.41 3.02 -32.74
C ARG A 610 -21.72 4.46 -32.36
N ILE A 611 -22.59 4.60 -31.37
CA ILE A 611 -22.98 5.89 -30.79
C ILE A 611 -22.55 5.91 -29.32
N PHE A 612 -21.83 6.96 -28.92
CA PHE A 612 -21.38 7.18 -27.56
C PHE A 612 -22.04 8.43 -26.99
N ARG A 613 -22.69 8.28 -25.85
CA ARG A 613 -23.25 9.40 -25.10
C ARG A 613 -22.33 9.80 -23.97
N ILE A 614 -21.87 11.05 -24.01
CA ILE A 614 -20.93 11.62 -23.05
C ILE A 614 -21.63 12.73 -22.25
N VAL A 615 -21.83 12.49 -20.96
CA VAL A 615 -22.46 13.46 -20.06
C VAL A 615 -21.38 14.34 -19.42
N ILE A 616 -21.61 15.65 -19.43
CA ILE A 616 -20.70 16.65 -18.88
C ILE A 616 -21.27 17.26 -17.61
N GLY A 617 -20.40 17.61 -16.68
CA GLY A 617 -20.71 18.34 -15.46
C GLY A 617 -20.19 19.78 -15.49
N PRO A 618 -20.26 20.48 -14.34
CA PRO A 618 -19.75 21.84 -14.19
C PRO A 618 -18.31 21.97 -14.68
N LYS A 619 -17.98 23.11 -15.30
CA LYS A 619 -16.64 23.37 -15.87
C LYS A 619 -16.21 22.35 -16.96
N GLY A 620 -17.17 21.62 -17.54
CA GLY A 620 -16.92 20.67 -18.62
C GLY A 620 -16.22 19.38 -18.19
N THR A 621 -16.32 18.99 -16.91
CA THR A 621 -15.80 17.69 -16.46
C THR A 621 -16.64 16.55 -17.00
N ILE A 622 -16.05 15.45 -17.44
CA ILE A 622 -16.82 14.27 -17.86
C ILE A 622 -17.42 13.60 -16.62
N ARG A 623 -18.72 13.30 -16.67
CA ARG A 623 -19.48 12.61 -15.62
C ARG A 623 -19.72 11.14 -15.95
N SER A 624 -20.04 10.84 -17.20
CA SER A 624 -20.18 9.47 -17.68
C SER A 624 -19.97 9.40 -19.19
N ALA A 625 -19.63 8.21 -19.66
CA ALA A 625 -19.48 7.84 -21.06
C ALA A 625 -20.09 6.44 -21.22
N GLN A 626 -21.07 6.30 -22.10
CA GLN A 626 -21.76 5.04 -22.34
C GLN A 626 -21.95 4.83 -23.84
N VAL A 627 -21.87 3.57 -24.26
CA VAL A 627 -22.27 3.16 -25.61
C VAL A 627 -23.79 3.04 -25.62
N GLU A 628 -24.44 3.69 -26.58
CA GLU A 628 -25.86 3.45 -26.84
C GLU A 628 -25.97 2.28 -27.82
N GLU A 629 -26.59 1.19 -27.39
CA GLU A 629 -27.01 0.13 -28.30
C GLU A 629 -28.09 0.69 -29.22
N ARG A 630 -27.94 0.49 -30.53
CA ARG A 630 -29.04 0.79 -31.46
C ARG A 630 -30.18 -0.17 -31.12
N GLY A 631 -31.25 0.38 -30.55
CA GLY A 631 -32.53 -0.31 -30.39
C GLY A 631 -33.16 -0.67 -31.73
#